data_AF-A0A3M1AB28-F1
#
_entry.id   AF-A0A3M1AB28-F1
#
_cell.length_a   1.000
_cell.length_b   1.000
_cell.length_c   1.000
_cell.angle_alpha   90.00
_cell.angle_beta   90.00
_cell.angle_gamma   90.00
#
_symmetry.space_group_name_H-M   'P 1'
#
loop_
_entity.id
_entity.type
_entity.pdbx_description
1 polymer ?
#
loop_
_entity_poly.entity_id
_entity_poly.type
_entity_poly.pdbx_seq_one_letter_code
_entity_poly.pdbx_strand_id
1 'polypeptide(L)'
;MNVASLTLGQAMAILEAELQNKKTKESYTIDESYLKDLHHRTKALASDTNAIQNLIQSIPTHTCFSEQPFLAENVDFFLVYFFILPTKHDITFICERLWKHLNDCYRCFQAYAEVMRDYCNTHIT
;
A
#
# COMPACT_ATOMS: atom_id res chain seq x y z
N MET A 1 -7.20 24.40 14.54
CA MET A 1 -7.44 23.75 13.24
C MET A 1 -6.95 22.33 13.37
N ASN A 2 -7.84 21.33 13.31
CA ASN A 2 -7.42 19.92 13.27
C ASN A 2 -6.84 19.68 11.88
N VAL A 3 -5.52 19.61 11.77
CA VAL A 3 -4.87 19.12 10.56
C VAL A 3 -5.21 17.63 10.51
N ALA A 4 -6.12 17.24 9.61
CA ALA A 4 -6.45 15.84 9.42
C ALA A 4 -5.17 15.09 9.05
N SER A 5 -4.83 14.06 9.82
CA SER A 5 -3.67 13.21 9.56
C SER A 5 -3.83 12.57 8.18
N LEU A 6 -2.79 12.66 7.35
CA LEU A 6 -2.73 12.04 6.03
C LEU A 6 -2.92 10.53 6.17
N THR A 7 -3.88 9.95 5.45
CA THR A 7 -4.05 8.49 5.44
C THR A 7 -3.00 7.83 4.53
N LEU A 8 -2.76 6.53 4.72
CA LEU A 8 -1.81 5.80 3.87
C LEU A 8 -2.20 5.90 2.39
N GLY A 9 -3.47 5.69 2.04
CA GLY A 9 -3.92 5.76 0.65
C GLY A 9 -3.69 7.14 0.01
N GLN A 10 -3.93 8.23 0.76
CA GLN A 10 -3.60 9.58 0.31
C GLN A 10 -2.09 9.76 0.08
N ALA A 11 -1.26 9.30 1.02
CA ALA A 11 0.20 9.37 0.90
C ALA A 11 0.71 8.61 -0.33
N MET A 12 0.12 7.46 -0.65
CA MET A 12 0.47 6.68 -1.84
C MET A 12 0.09 7.40 -3.13
N ALA A 13 -1.11 7.99 -3.22
CA ALA A 13 -1.52 8.73 -4.40
C ALA A 13 -0.62 9.96 -4.66
N ILE A 14 -0.16 10.62 -3.59
CA ILE A 14 0.80 11.72 -3.68
C ILE A 14 2.18 11.21 -4.15
N LEU A 15 2.67 10.11 -3.56
CA LEU A 15 3.94 9.50 -3.97
C LEU A 15 3.92 9.13 -5.46
N GLU A 16 2.82 8.56 -5.95
CA GLU A 16 2.65 8.28 -7.37
C GLU A 16 2.70 9.56 -8.22
N ALA A 17 2.06 10.64 -7.75
CA ALA A 17 2.11 11.95 -8.42
C ALA A 17 3.54 12.44 -8.60
N GLU A 18 4.34 12.40 -7.52
CA GLU A 18 5.73 12.83 -7.54
C GLU A 18 6.56 11.98 -8.50
N LEU A 19 6.40 10.65 -8.45
CA LEU A 19 7.09 9.72 -9.35
C LEU A 19 6.71 9.94 -10.82
N GLN A 20 5.47 10.34 -11.10
CA GLN A 20 4.98 10.60 -12.45
C GLN A 20 5.12 12.07 -12.89
N ASN A 21 5.67 12.96 -12.07
CA ASN A 21 5.69 14.42 -12.28
C ASN A 21 4.29 15.02 -12.56
N LYS A 22 3.25 14.49 -11.90
CA LYS A 22 1.87 14.97 -11.99
C LYS A 22 1.44 15.68 -10.71
N LYS A 23 0.27 16.32 -10.72
CA LYS A 23 -0.32 16.98 -9.56
C LYS A 23 -1.51 16.19 -9.04
N THR A 24 -1.65 16.06 -7.72
CA THR A 24 -2.87 15.53 -7.09
C THR A 24 -4.05 16.50 -7.25
N LYS A 25 -5.28 15.97 -7.18
CA LYS A 25 -6.51 16.78 -7.23
C LYS A 25 -6.65 17.74 -6.06
N GLU A 26 -6.09 17.37 -4.91
CA GLU A 26 -6.17 18.11 -3.66
C GLU A 26 -4.77 18.54 -3.20
N SER A 27 -4.71 19.71 -2.55
CA SER A 27 -3.51 20.24 -1.89
C SER A 27 -3.50 19.76 -0.45
N TYR A 28 -2.70 18.74 -0.16
CA TYR A 28 -2.51 18.23 1.20
C TYR A 28 -1.34 18.92 1.87
N THR A 29 -1.44 19.14 3.19
CA THR A 29 -0.27 19.44 4.02
C THR A 29 0.43 18.12 4.29
N ILE A 30 1.61 17.94 3.72
CA ILE A 30 2.31 16.67 3.75
C ILE A 30 3.45 16.74 4.75
N ASP A 31 3.57 15.71 5.59
CA ASP A 31 4.83 15.45 6.26
C ASP A 31 5.84 14.92 5.23
N GLU A 32 6.72 15.81 4.77
CA GLU A 32 7.77 15.47 3.82
C GLU A 32 8.67 14.32 4.31
N SER A 33 8.82 14.15 5.63
CA SER A 33 9.65 13.08 6.17
C SER A 33 8.99 11.71 5.94
N TYR A 34 7.66 11.65 6.08
CA TYR A 34 6.89 10.44 5.84
C TYR A 34 6.89 10.04 4.36
N LEU A 35 6.71 10.98 3.44
CA LEU A 35 6.81 10.67 2.00
C LEU A 35 8.22 10.21 1.60
N LYS A 36 9.27 10.86 2.14
CA LYS A 36 10.65 10.45 1.90
C LYS A 36 10.90 9.01 2.39
N ASP A 37 10.32 8.62 3.53
CA ASP A 37 10.37 7.24 4.02
C ASP A 37 9.69 6.26 3.04
N LEU A 38 8.45 6.54 2.61
CA LEU A 38 7.74 5.68 1.65
C LEU A 38 8.50 5.54 0.33
N HIS A 39 9.10 6.62 -0.16
CA HIS A 39 9.93 6.60 -1.37
C HIS A 39 11.19 5.76 -1.18
N HIS A 40 11.86 5.86 -0.03
CA HIS A 40 13.03 5.04 0.29
C HIS A 40 12.67 3.56 0.37
N ARG A 41 11.59 3.22 1.09
CA ARG A 41 11.07 1.85 1.22
C ARG A 41 10.72 1.25 -0.14
N THR A 42 10.02 1.99 -0.99
CA THR A 42 9.69 1.56 -2.36
C THR A 42 10.95 1.20 -3.16
N LYS A 43 11.99 2.04 -3.11
CA LYS A 43 13.27 1.76 -3.79
C LYS A 43 13.97 0.53 -3.25
N ALA A 44 14.02 0.37 -1.93
CA ALA A 44 14.63 -0.80 -1.29
C ALA A 44 13.91 -2.09 -1.73
N LEU A 45 12.58 -2.11 -1.64
CA LEU A 45 11.77 -3.25 -2.06
C LEU A 45 11.91 -3.57 -3.55
N ALA A 46 11.93 -2.55 -4.42
CA ALA A 46 12.09 -2.75 -5.85
C ALA A 46 13.44 -3.42 -6.21
N SER A 47 14.48 -3.16 -5.40
CA SER A 47 15.82 -3.74 -5.58
C SER A 47 15.99 -5.15 -4.98
N ASP A 48 15.07 -5.59 -4.11
CA ASP A 48 15.16 -6.88 -3.40
C ASP A 48 13.95 -7.78 -3.70
N THR A 49 14.14 -8.70 -4.65
CA THR A 49 13.10 -9.67 -5.01
C THR A 49 12.83 -10.67 -3.88
N ASN A 50 13.81 -10.98 -3.04
CA ASN A 50 13.62 -11.90 -1.91
C ASN A 50 12.77 -11.22 -0.82
N ALA A 51 12.98 -9.93 -0.56
CA ALA A 51 12.14 -9.16 0.36
C ALA A 51 10.66 -9.17 -0.08
N ILE A 52 10.40 -8.98 -1.37
CA ILE A 52 9.03 -9.05 -1.92
C ILE A 52 8.44 -10.44 -1.72
N GLN A 53 9.18 -11.50 -2.07
CA GLN A 53 8.70 -12.87 -1.89
C GLN A 53 8.42 -13.20 -0.42
N ASN A 54 9.31 -12.82 0.49
CA ASN A 54 9.15 -13.01 1.93
C ASN A 54 7.92 -12.27 2.46
N LEU A 55 7.70 -11.03 2.01
CA LEU A 55 6.53 -10.25 2.38
C LEU A 55 5.23 -10.94 1.94
N ILE A 56 5.18 -11.47 0.73
CA ILE A 56 4.00 -12.17 0.21
C ILE A 56 3.78 -13.49 0.95
N GLN A 57 4.85 -14.23 1.22
CA GLN A 57 4.80 -15.47 2.01
C GLN A 57 4.39 -15.23 3.46
N SER A 58 4.60 -14.02 3.99
CA SER A 58 4.16 -13.64 5.33
C SER A 58 2.65 -13.41 5.46
N ILE A 59 1.93 -13.27 4.34
CA ILE A 59 0.46 -13.13 4.35
C ILE A 59 -0.15 -14.39 4.98
N PRO A 60 -0.92 -14.25 6.08
CA PRO A 60 -1.54 -15.38 6.75
C PRO A 60 -2.52 -16.14 5.84
N THR A 61 -2.51 -17.47 5.91
CA THR A 61 -3.32 -18.31 5.00
C THR A 61 -4.73 -18.63 5.47
N HIS A 62 -5.09 -18.33 6.74
CA HIS A 62 -6.38 -18.79 7.31
C HIS A 62 -7.08 -17.79 8.24
N THR A 63 -6.37 -17.18 9.19
CA THR A 63 -6.96 -16.17 10.07
C THR A 63 -5.90 -15.18 10.52
N CYS A 64 -6.30 -13.91 10.66
CA CYS A 64 -5.49 -12.87 11.26
C CYS A 64 -5.95 -12.58 12.68
N PHE A 65 -5.04 -12.11 13.54
CA PHE A 65 -5.40 -11.68 14.89
C PHE A 65 -6.39 -10.52 14.82
N SER A 66 -7.41 -10.59 15.68
CA SER A 66 -8.52 -9.64 15.68
C SER A 66 -8.12 -8.21 16.01
N GLU A 67 -7.08 -8.06 16.82
CA GLU A 67 -6.62 -6.78 17.35
C GLU A 67 -5.56 -6.14 16.45
N GLN A 68 -4.86 -6.96 15.66
CA GLN A 68 -3.76 -6.54 14.78
C GLN A 68 -3.90 -7.21 13.40
N PRO A 69 -4.77 -6.65 12.53
CA PRO A 69 -4.90 -7.13 11.17
C PRO A 69 -3.60 -6.92 10.40
N PHE A 70 -3.10 -7.94 9.72
CA PHE A 70 -1.83 -7.94 9.00
C PHE A 70 -1.73 -6.74 8.06
N LEU A 71 -2.73 -6.52 7.21
CA LEU A 71 -2.70 -5.41 6.26
C LEU A 71 -2.74 -4.04 6.93
N ALA A 72 -3.33 -3.89 8.12
CA ALA A 72 -3.36 -2.59 8.80
C ALA A 72 -1.96 -2.11 9.24
N GLU A 73 -1.03 -3.04 9.47
CA GLU A 73 0.32 -2.75 9.96
C GLU A 73 1.40 -2.85 8.87
N ASN A 74 1.08 -3.44 7.71
CA ASN A 74 2.05 -3.75 6.66
C ASN A 74 2.00 -2.74 5.51
N VAL A 75 2.57 -1.55 5.73
CA VAL A 75 2.71 -0.51 4.69
C VAL A 75 3.46 -1.02 3.46
N ASP A 76 4.51 -1.83 3.64
CA ASP A 76 5.30 -2.39 2.54
C ASP A 76 4.46 -3.24 1.59
N PHE A 77 3.42 -3.89 2.10
CA PHE A 77 2.51 -4.67 1.27
C PHE A 77 1.86 -3.78 0.22
N PHE A 78 1.33 -2.63 0.65
CA PHE A 78 0.71 -1.69 -0.27
C PHE A 78 1.74 -1.09 -1.23
N LEU A 79 2.95 -0.77 -0.77
CA LEU A 79 3.99 -0.23 -1.65
C LEU A 79 4.33 -1.20 -2.78
N VAL A 80 4.46 -2.50 -2.45
CA VAL A 80 4.62 -3.56 -3.44
C VAL A 80 3.41 -3.61 -4.37
N TYR A 81 2.20 -3.65 -3.80
CA TYR A 81 0.95 -3.80 -4.56
C TYR A 81 0.74 -2.68 -5.59
N PHE A 82 0.92 -1.43 -5.21
CA PHE A 82 0.66 -0.28 -6.07
C PHE A 82 1.82 0.07 -7.02
N PHE A 83 3.07 -0.06 -6.58
CA PHE A 83 4.21 0.50 -7.35
C PHE A 83 5.09 -0.54 -8.01
N ILE A 84 5.13 -1.76 -7.47
CA ILE A 84 6.10 -2.77 -7.93
C ILE A 84 5.38 -3.84 -8.75
N LEU A 85 4.27 -4.39 -8.26
CA LEU A 85 3.56 -5.46 -8.97
C LEU A 85 3.12 -5.07 -10.39
N PRO A 86 2.56 -3.87 -10.65
CA PRO A 86 2.14 -3.51 -12.01
C PRO A 86 3.28 -3.51 -13.03
N THR A 87 4.53 -3.40 -12.58
CA THR A 87 5.73 -3.42 -13.43
C THR A 87 6.31 -4.83 -13.64
N LYS A 88 5.89 -5.83 -12.85
CA LYS A 88 6.38 -7.21 -12.93
C LYS A 88 5.37 -8.08 -13.67
N HIS A 89 5.83 -8.90 -14.61
CA HIS A 89 4.96 -9.73 -15.45
C HIS A 89 4.31 -10.93 -14.74
N ASP A 90 4.74 -11.29 -13.53
CA ASP A 90 4.25 -12.47 -12.80
C ASP A 90 3.50 -12.07 -11.51
N ILE A 91 2.28 -11.57 -11.69
CA ILE A 91 1.41 -11.04 -10.62
C ILE A 91 0.47 -12.14 -10.07
N THR A 92 0.30 -13.23 -10.80
CA THR A 92 -0.78 -14.21 -10.60
C THR A 92 -0.73 -14.87 -9.23
N PHE A 93 0.44 -15.35 -8.81
CA PHE A 93 0.63 -16.00 -7.51
C PHE A 93 0.38 -15.05 -6.32
N ILE A 94 0.74 -13.78 -6.50
CA ILE A 94 0.69 -12.74 -5.47
C ILE A 94 -0.76 -12.32 -5.23
N CYS A 95 -1.47 -12.09 -6.33
CA CYS A 95 -2.91 -11.84 -6.31
C CYS A 95 -3.66 -13.01 -5.67
N GLU A 96 -3.37 -14.27 -6.03
CA GLU A 96 -4.09 -15.42 -5.48
C GLU A 96 -4.02 -15.48 -3.95
N ARG A 97 -2.81 -15.33 -3.39
CA ARG A 97 -2.63 -15.39 -1.93
C ARG A 97 -3.30 -14.22 -1.21
N LEU A 98 -3.20 -13.01 -1.77
CA LEU A 98 -3.88 -11.84 -1.24
C LEU A 98 -5.40 -12.05 -1.26
N TRP A 99 -5.97 -12.41 -2.40
CA TRP A 99 -7.42 -12.55 -2.56
C TRP A 99 -7.98 -13.61 -1.62
N LYS A 100 -7.27 -14.73 -1.46
CA LYS A 100 -7.64 -15.73 -0.47
C LYS A 100 -7.67 -15.13 0.95
N HIS A 101 -6.63 -14.40 1.35
CA HIS A 101 -6.59 -13.77 2.66
C HIS A 101 -7.69 -12.72 2.86
N LEU A 102 -7.98 -11.89 1.86
CA LEU A 102 -9.03 -10.88 1.93
C LEU A 102 -10.43 -11.52 2.05
N ASN A 103 -10.65 -12.67 1.42
CA ASN A 103 -11.89 -13.45 1.57
C ASN A 103 -12.03 -14.06 2.96
N ASP A 104 -10.91 -14.52 3.55
CA ASP A 104 -10.91 -15.18 4.85
C ASP A 104 -10.86 -14.19 6.04
N CYS A 105 -10.40 -12.95 5.82
CA CYS A 105 -10.19 -11.96 6.87
C CYS A 105 -10.86 -10.60 6.57
N TYR A 106 -12.08 -10.42 7.09
CA TYR A 106 -12.85 -9.18 6.95
C TYR A 106 -12.10 -7.92 7.43
N ARG A 107 -11.30 -7.99 8.50
CA ARG A 107 -10.56 -6.83 9.01
C ARG A 107 -9.45 -6.39 8.06
N CYS A 108 -8.71 -7.33 7.49
CA CYS A 108 -7.73 -7.04 6.46
C CYS A 108 -8.39 -6.54 5.17
N PHE A 109 -9.56 -7.08 4.81
CA PHE A 109 -10.39 -6.52 3.74
C PHE A 109 -10.80 -5.07 4.01
N GLN A 110 -11.22 -4.74 5.22
CA GLN A 110 -11.59 -3.37 5.58
C GLN A 110 -10.38 -2.43 5.48
N ALA A 111 -9.24 -2.79 6.06
CA ALA A 111 -8.00 -2.00 5.97
C ALA A 111 -7.56 -1.80 4.51
N TYR A 112 -7.60 -2.87 3.71
CA TYR A 112 -7.32 -2.80 2.28
C TYR A 112 -8.28 -1.84 1.56
N ALA A 113 -9.59 -1.97 1.80
CA ALA A 113 -10.61 -1.15 1.16
C ALA A 113 -10.50 0.33 1.57
N GLU A 114 -10.10 0.64 2.80
CA GLU A 114 -9.83 2.01 3.25
C GLU A 114 -8.66 2.63 2.48
N VAL A 115 -7.51 1.95 2.42
CA VAL A 115 -6.33 2.42 1.69
C VAL A 115 -6.65 2.59 0.19
N MET A 116 -7.31 1.61 -0.42
CA MET A 116 -7.72 1.67 -1.84
C MET A 116 -8.65 2.84 -2.11
N ARG A 117 -9.67 3.05 -1.26
CA ARG A 117 -10.65 4.14 -1.41
C ARG A 117 -9.96 5.49 -1.34
N ASP A 118 -9.11 5.68 -0.33
CA ASP A 118 -8.39 6.93 -0.12
C ASP A 118 -7.43 7.21 -1.27
N TYR A 119 -6.70 6.19 -1.72
CA TYR A 119 -5.84 6.26 -2.89
C TYR A 119 -6.63 6.69 -4.14
N CYS A 120 -7.73 5.99 -4.48
CA CYS A 120 -8.54 6.28 -5.65
C CYS A 120 -9.19 7.68 -5.61
N ASN A 121 -9.68 8.12 -4.45
CA ASN A 121 -10.29 9.43 -4.29
C ASN A 121 -9.26 10.56 -4.43
N THR A 122 -8.02 10.30 -3.98
CA THR A 122 -6.89 11.21 -4.09
C THR A 122 -6.23 11.18 -5.47
N HIS A 123 -6.44 10.08 -6.21
CA HIS A 123 -5.77 9.81 -7.47
C HIS A 123 -6.04 10.90 -8.51
N ILE A 124 -4.92 11.26 -9.13
CA ILE A 124 -4.64 12.33 -10.08
C ILE A 124 -5.44 12.19 -11.38
N THR A 125 -5.86 13.32 -11.94
CA THR A 125 -6.25 13.53 -13.34
C THR A 125 -5.04 13.87 -14.21
#